data_AF-A0A317LKI2-F1
#
_entry.id   AF-A0A317LKI2-F1
#
_cell.length_a   1.000
_cell.length_b   1.000
_cell.length_c   1.000
_cell.angle_alpha   90.00
_cell.angle_beta   90.00
_cell.angle_gamma   90.00
#
_symmetry.space_group_name_H-M   'P 1'
#
loop_
_entity.id
_entity.type
_entity.pdbx_description
1 polymer ?
#
loop_
_entity_poly.entity_id
_entity_poly.type
_entity_poly.pdbx_seq_one_letter_code
_entity_poly.pdbx_strand_id
1 'polypeptide(L)'
;MPPEEVRPIDCEGKIDPSLFPVPETETPMLEWHASRLRTAGQKMEETGGDIVQAWEGLTSCYSAPEAQTLHEALDPVAPQGVEVNTATERAAGALEDFAETVREIQGKWRTLTVDSYSFRAEIAEEGEDWNKGDGLFGTRDSANDIKNEALLLRAANLVGDFEQAEITCANTINVGLAGRTDFVSEKDLDGAAPDPDQFVHGYGADLTELPTSWGEAAAGTDYGWVRDVGSAVWDFGVGAVEGVG
;
A
#
# COMPACT_ATOMS: atom_id res chain seq x y z
N MET A 1 -15.99 -16.54 5.67
CA MET A 1 -16.56 -15.83 6.83
C MET A 1 -15.41 -15.01 7.38
N PRO A 2 -15.50 -13.68 7.43
CA PRO A 2 -14.44 -12.91 8.06
C PRO A 2 -14.34 -13.35 9.53
N PRO A 3 -13.12 -13.48 10.09
CA PRO A 3 -12.92 -13.88 11.47
C PRO A 3 -13.68 -12.94 12.43
N GLU A 4 -14.11 -13.51 13.55
CA GLU A 4 -15.12 -12.96 14.48
C GLU A 4 -14.71 -11.64 15.18
N GLU A 5 -13.44 -11.24 15.07
CA GLU A 5 -12.82 -10.30 16.01
C GLU A 5 -12.79 -8.82 15.55
N VAL A 6 -13.15 -8.50 14.29
CA VAL A 6 -13.27 -7.09 13.82
C VAL A 6 -14.45 -6.93 12.84
N ARG A 7 -15.65 -7.41 13.20
CA ARG A 7 -16.87 -6.88 12.57
C ARG A 7 -17.19 -5.54 13.22
N PRO A 8 -17.44 -4.46 12.45
CA PRO A 8 -17.84 -3.18 13.02
C PRO A 8 -19.31 -3.25 13.44
N ILE A 9 -19.60 -3.98 14.52
CA ILE A 9 -20.93 -4.17 15.10
C ILE A 9 -20.95 -3.76 16.57
N ASP A 10 -22.11 -3.30 17.05
CA ASP A 10 -22.36 -3.09 18.47
C ASP A 10 -22.76 -4.38 19.19
N CYS A 11 -23.04 -4.30 20.50
CA CYS A 11 -23.41 -5.45 21.32
C CYS A 11 -24.75 -6.10 20.94
N GLU A 12 -25.56 -5.46 20.09
CA GLU A 12 -26.83 -5.96 19.58
C GLU A 12 -26.70 -6.50 18.15
N GLY A 13 -25.49 -6.55 17.60
CA GLY A 13 -25.21 -7.04 16.24
C GLY A 13 -25.52 -6.03 15.13
N LYS A 14 -25.83 -4.77 15.48
CA LYS A 14 -26.07 -3.70 14.51
C LYS A 14 -24.73 -3.14 14.05
N ILE A 15 -24.64 -2.74 12.79
CA ILE A 15 -23.49 -2.00 12.25
C ILE A 15 -23.15 -0.80 13.15
N ASP A 16 -21.89 -0.68 13.54
CA ASP A 16 -21.35 0.44 14.30
C ASP A 16 -20.33 1.23 13.46
N PRO A 17 -20.75 2.37 12.88
CA PRO A 17 -19.87 3.20 12.06
C PRO A 17 -18.67 3.78 12.83
N SER A 18 -18.71 3.82 14.17
CA SER A 18 -17.59 4.31 14.97
C SER A 18 -16.41 3.34 15.02
N LEU A 19 -16.64 2.09 14.62
CA LEU A 19 -15.63 1.04 14.52
C LEU A 19 -15.06 0.89 13.10
N PHE A 20 -15.44 1.77 12.17
CA PHE A 20 -14.94 1.68 10.78
C PHE A 20 -13.46 2.04 10.71
N PRO A 21 -12.63 1.16 10.13
CA PRO A 21 -11.22 1.47 9.89
C PRO A 21 -11.13 2.31 8.63
N VAL A 22 -11.21 3.64 8.79
CA VAL A 22 -10.99 4.55 7.67
C VAL A 22 -9.49 4.82 7.57
N PRO A 23 -8.83 4.55 6.43
CA PRO A 23 -7.40 4.80 6.29
C PRO A 23 -7.05 6.27 6.54
N GLU A 24 -6.07 6.53 7.41
CA GLU A 24 -5.57 7.89 7.70
C GLU A 24 -4.46 8.34 6.74
N THR A 25 -4.18 7.56 5.70
CA THR A 25 -3.07 7.77 4.76
C THR A 25 -3.06 9.19 4.19
N GLU A 26 -1.92 9.87 4.35
CA GLU A 26 -1.68 11.20 3.80
C GLU A 26 -1.35 11.13 2.30
N THR A 27 -2.37 10.95 1.46
CA THR A 27 -2.21 10.85 0.00
C THR A 27 -1.40 11.99 -0.64
N PRO A 28 -1.48 13.27 -0.19
CA PRO A 28 -0.64 14.33 -0.75
C PRO A 28 0.85 14.18 -0.42
N MET A 29 1.19 13.59 0.74
CA MET A 29 2.59 13.31 1.10
C MET A 29 3.16 12.21 0.21
N LEU A 30 2.38 11.17 -0.08
CA LEU A 30 2.80 10.12 -1.03
C LEU A 30 3.09 10.68 -2.42
N GLU A 31 2.20 11.53 -2.95
CA GLU A 31 2.40 12.22 -4.24
C GLU A 31 3.66 13.12 -4.21
N TRP A 32 3.91 13.80 -3.09
CA TRP A 32 5.13 14.59 -2.92
C TRP A 32 6.39 13.73 -2.93
N HIS A 33 6.38 12.59 -2.25
CA HIS A 33 7.50 11.63 -2.27
C HIS A 33 7.73 11.04 -3.66
N ALA A 34 6.66 10.68 -4.39
CA ALA A 34 6.74 10.20 -5.76
C ALA A 34 7.40 11.24 -6.68
N SER A 35 6.98 12.50 -6.61
CA SER A 35 7.58 13.60 -7.37
C SER A 35 9.08 13.77 -7.09
N ARG A 36 9.48 13.65 -5.81
CA ARG A 36 10.89 13.71 -5.41
C ARG A 36 11.70 12.51 -5.90
N LEU A 37 11.13 11.32 -5.85
CA LEU A 37 11.77 10.11 -6.32
C LEU A 37 12.05 10.18 -7.82
N ARG A 38 11.05 10.63 -8.60
CA ARG A 38 11.19 10.93 -10.03
C ARG A 38 12.30 11.95 -10.32
N THR A 39 12.32 13.05 -9.57
CA THR A 39 13.37 14.07 -9.71
C THR A 39 14.77 13.52 -9.41
N ALA A 40 14.90 12.64 -8.41
CA ALA A 40 16.16 12.01 -8.07
C ALA A 40 16.64 11.06 -9.18
N GLY A 41 15.73 10.26 -9.76
CA GLY A 41 15.99 9.41 -10.91
C GLY A 41 16.55 10.16 -12.11
N GLN A 42 15.84 11.21 -12.53
CA GLN A 42 16.24 12.05 -13.65
C GLN A 42 17.65 12.63 -13.45
N LYS A 43 17.95 13.11 -12.24
CA LYS A 43 19.29 13.63 -11.91
C LYS A 43 20.37 12.57 -11.98
N MET A 44 20.08 11.32 -11.61
CA MET A 44 21.05 10.23 -11.71
C MET A 44 21.35 9.87 -13.16
N GLU A 45 20.33 9.82 -14.01
CA GLU A 45 20.51 9.64 -15.46
C GLU A 45 21.34 10.78 -16.08
N GLU A 46 20.96 12.03 -15.80
CA GLU A 46 21.68 13.22 -16.28
C GLU A 46 23.15 13.20 -15.84
N THR A 47 23.41 12.95 -14.56
CA THR A 47 24.77 12.88 -14.02
C THR A 47 25.58 11.76 -14.66
N GLY A 48 24.97 10.59 -14.88
CA GLY A 48 25.62 9.47 -15.55
C GLY A 48 26.01 9.81 -16.99
N GLY A 49 25.13 10.48 -17.73
CA GLY A 49 25.39 10.99 -19.07
C GLY A 49 26.49 12.04 -19.12
N ASP A 50 26.46 13.01 -18.20
CA ASP A 50 27.45 14.08 -18.10
C ASP A 50 28.86 13.53 -17.80
N ILE A 51 28.97 12.52 -16.94
CA ILE A 51 30.25 11.86 -16.64
C ILE A 51 30.83 11.22 -17.91
N VAL A 52 30.04 10.45 -18.66
CA VAL A 52 30.50 9.80 -19.89
C VAL A 52 30.89 10.85 -20.94
N GLN A 53 30.08 11.88 -21.14
CA GLN A 53 30.36 12.96 -22.10
C GLN A 53 31.64 13.74 -21.74
N ALA A 54 31.86 14.05 -20.46
CA ALA A 54 33.06 14.73 -20.01
C ALA A 54 34.33 13.91 -20.30
N TRP A 55 34.26 12.59 -20.12
CA TRP A 55 35.37 11.69 -20.41
C TRP A 55 35.63 11.51 -21.91
N GLU A 56 34.59 11.33 -22.73
CA GLU A 56 34.73 11.27 -24.19
C GLU A 56 35.43 12.51 -24.77
N GLY A 57 35.17 13.68 -24.20
CA GLY A 57 35.84 14.94 -24.56
C GLY A 57 37.36 14.93 -24.29
N LEU A 58 37.83 14.11 -23.34
CA LEU A 58 39.24 14.01 -22.95
C LEU A 58 40.00 12.92 -23.72
N THR A 59 39.30 11.93 -24.30
CA THR A 59 39.91 10.72 -24.90
C THR A 59 40.91 11.06 -26.03
N SER A 60 40.74 12.19 -26.73
CA SER A 60 41.65 12.63 -27.79
C SER A 60 43.03 13.12 -27.30
N CYS A 61 43.13 13.52 -26.03
CA CYS A 61 44.34 14.11 -25.44
C CYS A 61 44.90 13.30 -24.25
N TYR A 62 44.13 12.34 -23.73
CA TYR A 62 44.51 11.50 -22.61
C TYR A 62 45.23 10.23 -23.10
N SER A 63 46.47 10.02 -22.66
CA SER A 63 47.27 8.83 -22.98
C SER A 63 47.90 8.27 -21.72
N ALA A 64 47.47 7.08 -21.32
CA ALA A 64 48.01 6.33 -20.19
C ALA A 64 47.91 4.82 -20.49
N PRO A 65 48.83 3.98 -19.96
CA PRO A 65 48.73 2.53 -20.08
C PRO A 65 47.38 1.96 -19.58
N GLU A 66 46.78 2.62 -18.59
CA GLU A 66 45.52 2.23 -17.93
C GLU A 66 44.26 2.83 -18.58
N ALA A 67 44.38 3.57 -19.69
CA ALA A 67 43.26 4.30 -20.31
C ALA A 67 42.10 3.37 -20.72
N GLN A 68 42.40 2.16 -21.17
CA GLN A 68 41.38 1.17 -21.53
C GLN A 68 40.61 0.67 -20.29
N THR A 69 41.31 0.38 -19.19
CA THR A 69 40.68 -0.03 -17.92
C THR A 69 39.76 1.05 -17.38
N LEU A 70 40.14 2.32 -17.50
CA LEU A 70 39.30 3.43 -17.11
C LEU A 70 38.04 3.54 -17.99
N HIS A 71 38.19 3.38 -19.31
CA HIS A 71 37.04 3.40 -20.23
C HIS A 71 36.05 2.28 -19.90
N GLU A 72 36.54 1.06 -19.73
CA GLU A 72 35.72 -0.10 -19.34
C GLU A 72 34.98 0.13 -18.00
N ALA A 73 35.57 0.89 -17.08
CA ALA A 73 34.92 1.26 -15.81
C ALA A 73 33.85 2.36 -15.96
N LEU A 74 33.94 3.19 -17.00
CA LEU A 74 33.00 4.28 -17.28
C LEU A 74 31.84 3.85 -18.18
N ASP A 75 32.08 2.87 -19.06
CA ASP A 75 31.09 2.31 -19.98
C ASP A 75 29.71 2.01 -19.33
N PRO A 76 29.62 1.45 -18.11
CA PRO A 76 28.31 1.16 -17.51
C PRO A 76 27.64 2.38 -16.85
N VAL A 77 28.31 3.51 -16.67
CA VAL A 77 27.80 4.61 -15.81
C VAL A 77 26.52 5.24 -16.38
N ALA A 78 26.53 5.62 -17.66
CA ALA A 78 25.35 6.17 -18.32
C ALA A 78 24.17 5.18 -18.37
N PRO A 79 24.33 3.91 -18.84
CA PRO A 79 23.22 2.97 -18.85
C PRO A 79 22.69 2.63 -17.44
N GLN A 80 23.56 2.57 -16.42
CA GLN A 80 23.10 2.41 -15.03
C GLN A 80 22.29 3.61 -14.54
N GLY A 81 22.64 4.83 -14.95
CA GLY A 81 21.84 6.02 -14.67
C GLY A 81 20.41 5.92 -15.24
N VAL A 82 20.28 5.43 -16.47
CA VAL A 82 18.98 5.16 -17.13
C VAL A 82 18.19 4.08 -16.38
N GLU A 83 18.86 3.00 -15.94
CA GLU A 83 18.23 1.93 -15.16
C GLU A 83 17.68 2.45 -13.83
N VAL A 84 18.46 3.28 -13.11
CA VAL A 84 18.02 3.93 -11.87
C VAL A 84 16.81 4.83 -12.14
N ASN A 85 16.87 5.69 -13.16
CA ASN A 85 15.74 6.57 -13.48
C ASN A 85 14.46 5.77 -13.79
N THR A 86 14.59 4.70 -14.59
CA THR A 86 13.48 3.81 -14.93
C THR A 86 12.86 3.17 -13.68
N ALA A 87 13.69 2.71 -12.74
CA ALA A 87 13.22 2.12 -11.49
C ALA A 87 12.52 3.16 -10.59
N THR A 88 13.09 4.36 -10.46
CA THR A 88 12.48 5.44 -9.68
C THR A 88 11.19 5.98 -10.29
N GLU A 89 11.08 6.02 -11.62
CA GLU A 89 9.85 6.41 -12.32
C GLU A 89 8.74 5.39 -12.05
N ARG A 90 9.06 4.10 -12.10
CA ARG A 90 8.11 3.03 -11.76
C ARG A 90 7.63 3.13 -10.32
N ALA A 91 8.56 3.32 -9.38
CA ALA A 91 8.20 3.45 -7.97
C ALA A 91 7.38 4.72 -7.71
N ALA A 92 7.70 5.84 -8.38
CA ALA A 92 6.91 7.06 -8.29
C ALA A 92 5.47 6.84 -8.82
N GLY A 93 5.32 6.19 -9.98
CA GLY A 93 4.01 5.85 -10.54
C GLY A 93 3.20 4.94 -9.60
N ALA A 94 3.82 3.92 -9.02
CA ALA A 94 3.15 3.02 -8.06
C ALA A 94 2.61 3.77 -6.83
N LEU A 95 3.38 4.73 -6.30
CA LEU A 95 2.97 5.55 -5.16
C LEU A 95 1.83 6.52 -5.53
N GLU A 96 1.85 7.09 -6.73
CA GLU A 96 0.78 7.96 -7.25
C GLU A 96 -0.53 7.17 -7.43
N ASP A 97 -0.47 6.00 -8.07
CA ASP A 97 -1.63 5.11 -8.27
C ASP A 97 -2.22 4.64 -6.93
N PHE A 98 -1.35 4.32 -5.96
CA PHE A 98 -1.77 3.96 -4.61
C PHE A 98 -2.45 5.14 -3.91
N ALA A 99 -1.88 6.34 -3.98
CA ALA A 99 -2.46 7.54 -3.39
C ALA A 99 -3.84 7.88 -3.97
N GLU A 100 -4.02 7.71 -5.29
CA GLU A 100 -5.32 7.87 -5.94
C GLU A 100 -6.33 6.83 -5.44
N THR A 101 -5.94 5.55 -5.44
CA THR A 101 -6.79 4.44 -4.99
C THR A 101 -7.25 4.61 -3.54
N VAL A 102 -6.32 4.99 -2.64
CA VAL A 102 -6.64 5.22 -1.22
C VAL A 102 -7.60 6.40 -1.05
N ARG A 103 -7.45 7.47 -1.83
CA ARG A 103 -8.37 8.61 -1.81
C ARG A 103 -9.79 8.21 -2.19
N GLU A 104 -9.93 7.33 -3.18
CA GLU A 104 -11.23 6.77 -3.55
C GLU A 104 -11.82 5.91 -2.43
N ILE A 105 -11.01 5.03 -1.84
CA ILE A 105 -11.40 4.17 -0.71
C ILE A 105 -11.87 5.01 0.48
N GLN A 106 -11.13 6.05 0.86
CA GLN A 106 -11.53 7.01 1.89
C GLN A 106 -12.87 7.67 1.57
N GLY A 107 -13.13 7.99 0.29
CA GLY A 107 -14.42 8.49 -0.17
C GLY A 107 -15.56 7.47 0.02
N LYS A 108 -15.32 6.21 -0.33
CA LYS A 108 -16.30 5.12 -0.15
C LYS A 108 -16.58 4.85 1.34
N TRP A 109 -15.57 4.92 2.20
CA TRP A 109 -15.72 4.84 3.66
C TRP A 109 -16.58 5.97 4.23
N ARG A 110 -16.36 7.22 3.78
CA ARG A 110 -17.19 8.36 4.19
C ARG A 110 -18.66 8.15 3.81
N THR A 111 -18.93 7.67 2.59
CA THR A 111 -20.29 7.33 2.16
C THR A 111 -20.88 6.21 3.01
N LEU A 112 -20.13 5.12 3.23
CA LEU A 112 -20.58 4.00 4.06
C LEU A 112 -20.89 4.43 5.50
N THR A 113 -20.11 5.36 6.05
CA THR A 113 -20.33 5.95 7.39
C THR A 113 -21.69 6.64 7.45
N VAL A 114 -21.99 7.49 6.46
CA VAL A 114 -23.29 8.20 6.37
C VAL A 114 -24.46 7.23 6.20
N ASP A 115 -24.31 6.25 5.29
CA ASP A 115 -25.34 5.23 5.04
C ASP A 115 -25.63 4.43 6.32
N SER A 116 -24.58 4.07 7.05
CA SER A 116 -24.69 3.25 8.26
C SER A 116 -25.30 4.03 9.44
N TYR A 117 -24.94 5.30 9.64
CA TYR A 117 -25.63 6.15 10.61
C TYR A 117 -27.11 6.38 10.25
N SER A 118 -27.42 6.54 8.96
CA SER A 118 -28.80 6.69 8.49
C SER A 118 -29.60 5.42 8.79
N PHE A 119 -29.04 4.24 8.48
CA PHE A 119 -29.65 2.96 8.82
C PHE A 119 -29.87 2.80 10.35
N ARG A 120 -28.89 3.16 11.18
CA ARG A 120 -29.05 3.13 12.64
C ARG A 120 -30.19 4.03 13.11
N ALA A 121 -30.36 5.20 12.50
CA ALA A 121 -31.47 6.09 12.83
C ALA A 121 -32.83 5.52 12.39
N GLU A 122 -32.90 4.85 11.23
CA GLU A 122 -34.11 4.17 10.75
C GLU A 122 -34.59 3.11 11.75
N ILE A 123 -33.67 2.29 12.27
CA ILE A 123 -34.01 1.17 13.17
C ILE A 123 -34.06 1.54 14.65
N ALA A 124 -33.76 2.79 15.01
CA ALA A 124 -33.66 3.22 16.41
C ALA A 124 -34.98 3.06 17.17
N GLU A 125 -36.12 3.32 16.51
CA GLU A 125 -37.46 3.20 17.11
C GLU A 125 -37.91 1.73 17.25
N GLU A 126 -37.26 0.80 16.55
CA GLU A 126 -37.59 -0.64 16.58
C GLU A 126 -36.89 -1.39 17.74
N GLY A 127 -35.87 -0.78 18.37
CA GLY A 127 -35.22 -1.32 19.57
C GLY A 127 -34.59 -2.71 19.37
N GLU A 128 -34.93 -3.64 20.26
CA GLU A 128 -34.47 -5.05 20.22
C GLU A 128 -35.13 -5.86 19.09
N ASP A 129 -36.21 -5.34 18.50
CA ASP A 129 -37.01 -6.03 17.49
C ASP A 129 -36.56 -5.69 16.06
N TRP A 130 -35.49 -4.90 15.91
CA TRP A 130 -35.03 -4.34 14.64
C TRP A 130 -34.76 -5.39 13.55
N ASN A 131 -34.39 -6.61 13.94
CA ASN A 131 -34.07 -7.71 13.02
C ASN A 131 -35.14 -8.81 12.99
N LYS A 132 -36.32 -8.60 13.60
CA LYS A 132 -37.37 -9.63 13.64
C LYS A 132 -37.84 -10.00 12.23
N GLY A 133 -37.69 -11.27 11.90
CA GLY A 133 -38.01 -11.82 10.59
C GLY A 133 -39.47 -11.62 10.16
N ASP A 134 -39.67 -11.44 8.86
CA ASP A 134 -40.99 -11.33 8.24
C ASP A 134 -41.65 -12.71 8.04
N GLY A 135 -42.99 -12.73 7.96
CA GLY A 135 -43.75 -13.93 7.58
C GLY A 135 -44.32 -14.74 8.76
N LEU A 136 -45.14 -15.76 8.43
CA LEU A 136 -45.77 -16.59 9.45
C LEU A 136 -44.68 -17.35 10.23
N PHE A 137 -44.63 -17.12 11.54
CA PHE A 137 -43.63 -17.66 12.47
C PHE A 137 -42.19 -17.10 12.36
N GLY A 138 -41.97 -15.96 11.68
CA GLY A 138 -40.65 -15.31 11.62
C GLY A 138 -39.61 -16.13 10.85
N THR A 139 -40.03 -16.85 9.80
CA THR A 139 -39.19 -17.79 9.04
C THR A 139 -38.37 -17.14 7.93
N ARG A 140 -38.49 -15.83 7.71
CA ARG A 140 -37.79 -15.07 6.68
C ARG A 140 -36.93 -13.99 7.31
N ASP A 141 -35.72 -13.79 6.82
CA ASP A 141 -34.85 -12.70 7.29
C ASP A 141 -35.57 -11.36 7.18
N SER A 142 -35.39 -10.50 8.18
CA SER A 142 -35.95 -9.16 8.15
C SER A 142 -35.26 -8.33 7.07
N ALA A 143 -35.97 -7.36 6.49
CA ALA A 143 -35.36 -6.44 5.54
C ALA A 143 -34.19 -5.65 6.17
N ASN A 144 -34.24 -5.41 7.49
CA ASN A 144 -33.21 -4.70 8.24
C ASN A 144 -31.96 -5.56 8.44
N ASP A 145 -32.10 -6.85 8.72
CA ASP A 145 -30.98 -7.79 8.81
C ASP A 145 -30.21 -7.86 7.48
N ILE A 146 -30.94 -7.97 6.37
CA ILE A 146 -30.35 -7.94 5.02
C ILE A 146 -29.60 -6.62 4.76
N LYS A 147 -30.18 -5.47 5.15
CA LYS A 147 -29.51 -4.16 5.02
C LYS A 147 -28.24 -4.10 5.89
N ASN A 148 -28.30 -4.57 7.13
CA ASN A 148 -27.19 -4.58 8.07
C ASN A 148 -26.02 -5.42 7.53
N GLU A 149 -26.30 -6.65 7.10
CA GLU A 149 -25.29 -7.53 6.50
C GLU A 149 -24.73 -6.96 5.20
N ALA A 150 -25.54 -6.25 4.39
CA ALA A 150 -25.04 -5.58 3.20
C ALA A 150 -24.06 -4.44 3.54
N LEU A 151 -24.30 -3.68 4.61
CA LEU A 151 -23.37 -2.64 5.09
C LEU A 151 -22.07 -3.26 5.65
N LEU A 152 -22.18 -4.36 6.41
CA LEU A 152 -21.03 -5.11 6.91
C LEU A 152 -20.17 -5.68 5.76
N LEU A 153 -20.81 -6.24 4.73
CA LEU A 153 -20.13 -6.73 3.55
C LEU A 153 -19.41 -5.61 2.80
N ARG A 154 -20.04 -4.42 2.69
CA ARG A 154 -19.39 -3.24 2.11
C ARG A 154 -18.15 -2.83 2.91
N ALA A 155 -18.22 -2.83 4.24
CA ALA A 155 -17.07 -2.54 5.09
C ALA A 155 -15.93 -3.53 4.85
N ALA A 156 -16.23 -4.83 4.87
CA ALA A 156 -15.24 -5.89 4.63
C ALA A 156 -14.61 -5.80 3.22
N ASN A 157 -15.39 -5.43 2.21
CA ASN A 157 -14.84 -5.23 0.86
C ASN A 157 -13.91 -4.03 0.80
N LEU A 158 -14.20 -2.93 1.50
CA LEU A 158 -13.32 -1.76 1.53
C LEU A 158 -12.00 -2.03 2.25
N VAL A 159 -12.01 -2.93 3.24
CA VAL A 159 -10.78 -3.44 3.87
C VAL A 159 -9.95 -4.18 2.83
N GLY A 160 -10.54 -5.16 2.13
CA GLY A 160 -9.82 -5.93 1.11
C GLY A 160 -9.36 -5.08 -0.09
N ASP A 161 -10.14 -4.07 -0.50
CA ASP A 161 -9.74 -3.13 -1.55
C ASP A 161 -8.47 -2.36 -1.17
N PHE A 162 -8.33 -1.99 0.10
CA PHE A 162 -7.14 -1.28 0.61
C PHE A 162 -5.92 -2.20 0.64
N GLU A 163 -6.07 -3.41 1.19
CA GLU A 163 -4.99 -4.41 1.22
C GLU A 163 -4.51 -4.76 -0.19
N GLN A 164 -5.43 -4.88 -1.15
CA GLN A 164 -5.07 -5.11 -2.55
C GLN A 164 -4.32 -3.94 -3.16
N ALA A 165 -4.67 -2.70 -2.80
CA ALA A 165 -3.96 -1.51 -3.25
C ALA A 165 -2.51 -1.51 -2.72
N GLU A 166 -2.28 -1.90 -1.47
CA GLU A 166 -0.94 -2.04 -0.88
C GLU A 166 -0.11 -3.09 -1.61
N ILE A 167 -0.66 -4.30 -1.83
CA ILE A 167 -0.02 -5.38 -2.57
C ILE A 167 0.37 -4.92 -3.98
N THR A 168 -0.55 -4.26 -4.68
CA THR A 168 -0.33 -3.79 -6.06
C THR A 168 0.80 -2.76 -6.11
N CYS A 169 0.82 -1.82 -5.16
CA CYS A 169 1.88 -0.81 -5.06
C CYS A 169 3.24 -1.47 -4.82
N ALA A 170 3.32 -2.34 -3.81
CA ALA A 170 4.53 -3.03 -3.40
C ALA A 170 5.12 -3.90 -4.53
N ASN A 171 4.28 -4.71 -5.18
CA ASN A 171 4.72 -5.57 -6.28
C ASN A 171 5.15 -4.75 -7.49
N THR A 172 4.49 -3.63 -7.78
CA THR A 172 4.90 -2.72 -8.86
C THR A 172 6.29 -2.13 -8.61
N ILE A 173 6.59 -1.74 -7.35
CA ILE A 173 7.92 -1.26 -6.95
C ILE A 173 8.98 -2.37 -7.12
N ASN A 174 8.64 -3.61 -6.80
CA ASN A 174 9.55 -4.76 -6.85
C ASN A 174 9.88 -5.25 -8.27
N VAL A 175 9.13 -4.82 -9.29
CA VAL A 175 9.39 -5.24 -10.68
C VAL A 175 10.83 -4.94 -11.09
N GLY A 176 11.54 -5.97 -11.55
CA GLY A 176 12.91 -5.88 -12.05
C GLY A 176 14.00 -5.87 -10.96
N LEU A 177 13.63 -6.01 -9.69
CA LEU A 177 14.57 -6.12 -8.58
C LEU A 177 14.73 -7.60 -8.19
N ALA A 178 15.92 -8.15 -8.43
CA ALA A 178 16.20 -9.56 -8.14
C ALA A 178 16.13 -9.84 -6.63
N GLY A 179 15.49 -10.96 -6.26
CA GLY A 179 15.40 -11.41 -4.86
C GLY A 179 14.44 -10.60 -3.99
N ARG A 180 13.56 -9.79 -4.58
CA ARG A 180 12.48 -9.12 -3.85
C ARG A 180 11.27 -10.04 -3.68
N THR A 181 10.54 -9.79 -2.59
CA THR A 181 9.35 -10.53 -2.19
C THR A 181 8.17 -10.25 -3.13
N ASP A 182 7.40 -11.30 -3.42
CA ASP A 182 6.11 -11.19 -4.09
C ASP A 182 4.98 -11.16 -3.05
N PHE A 183 4.26 -10.05 -2.96
CA PHE A 183 3.17 -9.90 -2.01
C PHE A 183 1.89 -10.52 -2.56
N VAL A 184 1.21 -11.34 -1.75
CA VAL A 184 -0.04 -12.01 -2.11
C VAL A 184 -1.07 -11.84 -1.01
N SER A 185 -2.36 -11.86 -1.35
CA SER A 185 -3.40 -11.91 -0.33
C SER A 185 -3.76 -13.36 0.00
N GLU A 186 -4.24 -13.64 1.22
CA GLU A 186 -4.81 -14.96 1.57
C GLU A 186 -5.93 -15.36 0.60
N LYS A 187 -6.68 -14.37 0.10
CA LYS A 187 -7.75 -14.55 -0.87
C LYS A 187 -7.23 -15.04 -2.22
N ASP A 188 -6.07 -14.54 -2.68
CA ASP A 188 -5.46 -14.98 -3.94
C ASP A 188 -4.91 -16.41 -3.86
N LEU A 189 -4.52 -16.83 -2.65
CA LEU A 189 -4.02 -18.19 -2.42
C LEU A 189 -5.13 -19.25 -2.39
N ASP A 190 -6.40 -18.88 -2.18
CA ASP A 190 -7.56 -19.80 -2.12
C ASP A 190 -7.32 -21.04 -1.23
N GLY A 191 -6.66 -20.83 -0.08
CA GLY A 191 -6.31 -21.87 0.88
C GLY A 191 -5.06 -22.69 0.55
N ALA A 192 -4.32 -22.34 -0.50
CA ALA A 192 -2.97 -22.84 -0.75
C ALA A 192 -1.97 -22.19 0.22
N ALA A 193 -0.84 -22.88 0.44
CA ALA A 193 0.31 -22.26 1.10
C ALA A 193 1.00 -21.30 0.10
N PRO A 194 1.54 -20.15 0.57
CA PRO A 194 2.35 -19.28 -0.27
C PRO A 194 3.62 -20.00 -0.75
N ASP A 195 4.13 -19.61 -1.92
CA ASP A 195 5.46 -20.03 -2.38
C ASP A 195 6.57 -19.45 -1.47
N PRO A 196 7.79 -20.03 -1.45
CA PRO A 196 8.85 -19.62 -0.52
C PRO A 196 9.32 -18.16 -0.65
N ASP A 197 9.08 -17.53 -1.80
CA ASP A 197 9.41 -16.12 -2.11
C ASP A 197 8.20 -15.19 -1.99
N GLN A 198 7.04 -15.74 -1.61
CA GLN A 198 5.81 -14.98 -1.39
C GLN A 198 5.62 -14.61 0.07
N PHE A 199 5.12 -13.41 0.30
CA PHE A 199 4.68 -12.95 1.61
C PHE A 199 3.19 -12.64 1.59
N VAL A 200 2.47 -13.26 2.53
CA VAL A 200 1.02 -13.04 2.67
C VAL A 200 0.79 -11.72 3.37
N HIS A 201 0.20 -10.76 2.67
CA HIS A 201 -0.17 -9.44 3.21
C HIS A 201 -1.68 -9.34 3.42
N GLY A 202 -2.08 -8.63 4.48
CA GLY A 202 -3.49 -8.41 4.84
C GLY A 202 -3.83 -8.88 6.26
N TYR A 203 -5.13 -8.93 6.56
CA TYR A 203 -5.63 -9.27 7.89
C TYR A 203 -5.09 -10.62 8.42
N GLY A 204 -4.33 -10.56 9.52
CA GLY A 204 -3.73 -11.74 10.17
C GLY A 204 -2.28 -12.03 9.78
N ALA A 205 -1.70 -11.26 8.85
CA ALA A 205 -0.30 -11.39 8.44
C ALA A 205 0.67 -11.04 9.59
N ASP A 206 1.72 -11.85 9.75
CA ASP A 206 2.84 -11.54 10.63
C ASP A 206 3.79 -10.57 9.94
N LEU A 207 3.62 -9.28 10.23
CA LEU A 207 4.42 -8.21 9.62
C LEU A 207 5.85 -8.12 10.14
N THR A 208 6.28 -8.99 11.07
CA THR A 208 7.65 -8.93 11.62
C THR A 208 8.72 -9.26 10.57
N GLU A 209 8.36 -9.94 9.49
CA GLU A 209 9.27 -10.28 8.40
C GLU A 209 9.30 -9.21 7.28
N LEU A 210 8.28 -8.34 7.18
CA LEU A 210 8.26 -7.22 6.22
C LEU A 210 9.49 -6.30 6.29
N PRO A 211 10.03 -5.94 7.47
CA PRO A 211 11.25 -5.15 7.55
C PRO A 211 12.43 -5.81 6.83
N THR A 212 12.54 -7.14 6.92
CA THR A 212 13.61 -7.89 6.26
C THR A 212 13.41 -7.99 4.75
N SER A 213 12.17 -7.96 4.26
CA SER A 213 11.90 -8.00 2.82
C SER A 213 12.21 -6.68 2.10
N TRP A 214 12.04 -5.55 2.80
CA TRP A 214 12.40 -4.22 2.29
C TRP A 214 13.87 -3.84 2.56
N GLY A 215 14.54 -4.52 3.50
CA GLY A 215 15.95 -4.31 3.82
C GLY A 215 16.18 -3.16 4.81
N GLU A 216 15.17 -2.81 5.60
CA GLU A 216 15.21 -1.74 6.60
C GLU A 216 15.42 -2.29 8.03
N ALA A 217 15.94 -1.47 8.95
CA ALA A 217 15.99 -1.81 10.37
C ALA A 217 14.55 -1.80 10.94
N ALA A 218 14.19 -2.82 11.72
CA ALA A 218 12.82 -3.10 12.15
C ALA A 218 11.99 -1.85 12.50
N ALA A 219 10.98 -1.57 11.68
CA ALA A 219 9.83 -0.81 12.13
C ALA A 219 9.23 -1.55 13.35
N GLY A 220 9.05 -0.84 14.46
CA GLY A 220 8.43 -1.43 15.65
C GLY A 220 7.08 -2.04 15.31
N THR A 221 6.76 -3.18 15.92
CA THR A 221 5.53 -3.95 15.67
C THR A 221 4.29 -3.04 15.68
N ASP A 222 3.78 -2.78 14.49
CA ASP A 222 2.62 -1.94 14.18
C ASP A 222 1.48 -2.91 13.85
N TYR A 223 0.41 -2.86 14.64
CA TYR A 223 -0.65 -3.86 14.64
C TYR A 223 -1.69 -3.59 13.55
N GLY A 224 -1.31 -3.65 12.28
CA GLY A 224 -2.24 -3.56 11.15
C GLY A 224 -2.90 -2.18 10.98
N TRP A 225 -3.27 -1.86 9.74
CA TRP A 225 -3.82 -0.55 9.39
C TRP A 225 -5.19 -0.24 10.05
N VAL A 226 -5.93 -1.27 10.51
CA VAL A 226 -7.12 -1.16 11.37
C VAL A 226 -6.80 -0.51 12.73
N ARG A 227 -5.52 -0.39 13.09
CA ARG A 227 -5.04 0.19 14.33
C ARG A 227 -4.02 1.33 14.17
N ASP A 228 -3.15 1.39 13.14
CA ASP A 228 -2.00 2.33 13.17
C ASP A 228 -1.53 2.88 11.78
N VAL A 229 -2.33 3.65 11.01
CA VAL A 229 -1.82 4.37 9.78
C VAL A 229 -1.05 5.67 10.12
N GLY A 230 -0.66 5.88 11.38
CA GLY A 230 0.09 7.06 11.81
C GLY A 230 1.62 6.97 11.66
N SER A 231 2.20 5.79 11.41
CA SER A 231 3.64 5.54 11.64
C SER A 231 4.52 5.57 10.38
N ALA A 232 3.98 5.20 9.21
CA ALA A 232 4.80 4.85 8.04
C ALA A 232 5.43 6.04 7.28
N VAL A 233 4.89 7.25 7.42
CA VAL A 233 5.42 8.45 6.73
C VAL A 233 6.63 9.06 7.48
N TRP A 234 6.81 8.73 8.77
CA TRP A 234 7.87 9.34 9.57
C TRP A 234 9.25 8.71 9.32
N ASP A 235 9.34 7.39 9.11
CA ASP A 235 10.65 6.71 9.03
C ASP A 235 11.35 6.88 7.67
N PHE A 236 10.62 6.95 6.55
CA PHE A 236 11.23 7.22 5.23
C PHE A 236 11.71 8.68 5.09
N GLY A 237 11.03 9.61 5.78
CA GLY A 237 11.37 11.05 5.78
C GLY A 237 12.66 11.37 6.53
N VAL A 238 12.94 10.68 7.65
CA VAL A 238 14.16 10.89 8.45
C VAL A 238 15.40 10.37 7.70
N GLY A 239 15.31 9.22 7.03
CA GLY A 239 16.43 8.66 6.24
C GLY A 239 16.86 9.53 5.05
N ALA A 240 15.91 10.19 4.37
CA ALA A 240 16.21 11.08 3.25
C ALA A 240 16.77 12.47 3.67
N VAL A 241 16.64 12.83 4.96
CA VAL A 241 17.16 14.09 5.53
C VAL A 241 18.51 13.87 6.24
N GLU A 242 18.76 12.70 6.82
CA GLU A 242 20.04 12.37 7.47
C GLU A 242 21.15 11.98 6.48
N GLY A 243 20.82 11.66 5.21
CA GLY A 243 21.79 11.36 4.15
C GLY A 243 22.35 12.56 3.38
N VAL A 244 22.06 13.80 3.80
CA VAL A 244 22.53 15.03 3.15
C VAL A 244 23.60 15.77 4.00
N GLY A 245 24.24 15.07 4.94
CA GLY A 245 25.35 15.56 5.77
C GLY A 245 26.72 15.07 5.30
#